data_AF-A0ABD5QKF6-F1
#
_entry.id   AF-A0ABD5QKF6-F1
#
_cell.length_a   1.000
_cell.length_b   1.000
_cell.length_c   1.000
_cell.angle_alpha   90.00
_cell.angle_beta   90.00
_cell.angle_gamma   90.00
#
_symmetry.space_group_name_H-M   'P 1'
#
loop_
_entity.id
_entity.type
_entity.pdbx_description
1 polymer ?
#
loop_
_entity_poly.entity_id
_entity_poly.type
_entity_poly.pdbx_seq_one_letter_code
_entity_poly.pdbx_strand_id
1 'polypeptide(L)' 'EYVGTVSLLANSPGMVSDSRKLLSYGSRFEMFRRSLANVLGRQVSRGQVPIEVARDVAREVAYDRPREVYGF' A
#
# COMPACT_ATOMS: atom_id res chain seq x y z
N GLU A 1 -0.32 -10.27 4.17
CA GLU A 1 1.01 -10.89 4.25
C GLU A 1 1.32 -11.76 3.02
N TYR A 2 0.44 -12.69 2.65
CA TYR A 2 0.69 -13.62 1.53
C TYR A 2 0.87 -13.01 0.13
N VAL A 3 0.24 -11.87 -0.17
CA VAL A 3 0.35 -11.24 -1.51
C VAL A 3 1.79 -10.89 -1.86
N GLY A 4 2.59 -10.42 -0.88
CA GLY A 4 4.01 -10.10 -1.09
C GLY A 4 4.94 -11.33 -1.16
N THR A 5 4.43 -12.53 -0.92
CA THR A 5 5.19 -13.79 -0.97
C THR A 5 5.06 -14.48 -2.33
N VAL A 6 3.97 -14.20 -3.06
CA VAL A 6 3.64 -14.85 -4.34
C VAL A 6 3.68 -13.86 -5.51
N SER A 7 3.48 -12.57 -5.24
CA SER A 7 3.56 -11.48 -6.21
C SER A 7 4.33 -10.29 -5.62
N LEU A 8 4.77 -9.37 -6.48
CA LEU A 8 5.45 -8.16 -6.04
C LEU A 8 4.43 -7.17 -5.50
N LEU A 9 4.54 -6.82 -4.21
CA LEU A 9 3.66 -5.84 -3.58
C LEU A 9 3.67 -4.50 -4.31
N ALA A 10 4.83 -4.10 -4.85
CA ALA A 10 5.01 -2.90 -5.67
C ALA A 10 4.14 -2.90 -6.95
N ASN A 11 3.76 -4.07 -7.47
CA ASN A 11 2.92 -4.17 -8.67
C ASN A 11 1.41 -4.10 -8.35
N SER A 12 1.03 -4.03 -7.07
CA SER A 12 -0.36 -3.92 -6.66
C SER A 12 -0.99 -2.63 -7.22
N PRO A 13 -2.21 -2.66 -7.80
CA PRO A 13 -2.89 -1.46 -8.29
C PRO A 13 -3.25 -0.46 -7.17
N GLY A 14 -3.05 -0.83 -5.91
CA GLY A 14 -3.28 -0.02 -4.73
C GLY A 14 -4.71 -0.09 -4.20
N MET A 15 -5.12 0.92 -3.44
CA MET A 15 -6.38 0.91 -2.69
C MET A 15 -7.54 1.52 -3.47
N VAL A 16 -8.69 0.84 -3.42
CA VAL A 16 -9.99 1.35 -3.89
C VAL A 16 -10.93 1.43 -2.69
N SER A 17 -11.55 2.60 -2.46
CA SER A 17 -12.42 2.78 -1.28
C SER A 17 -13.72 1.98 -1.39
N ASP A 18 -14.21 1.81 -2.63
CA ASP A 18 -15.51 1.24 -2.99
C ASP A 18 -16.65 1.75 -2.10
N SER A 19 -16.58 3.04 -1.75
CA SER A 19 -17.55 3.67 -0.86
C SER A 19 -18.45 4.61 -1.63
N ARG A 20 -19.74 4.56 -1.30
CA ARG A 20 -20.74 5.53 -1.79
C ARG A 20 -20.96 6.69 -0.79
N LYS A 21 -20.14 6.78 0.27
CA LYS A 21 -20.27 7.77 1.35
C LYS A 21 -18.98 8.58 1.46
N LEU A 22 -19.07 9.90 1.26
CA LEU A 22 -17.90 10.79 1.27
C LEU A 22 -17.08 10.67 2.57
N LEU A 23 -17.77 10.62 3.73
CA LEU A 23 -17.13 10.50 5.05
C LEU A 23 -16.30 9.22 5.22
N SER A 24 -16.60 8.17 4.44
CA SER A 24 -15.87 6.91 4.50
C SER A 24 -14.61 6.88 3.64
N TYR A 25 -14.41 7.84 2.73
CA TYR A 25 -13.20 7.88 1.90
C TYR A 25 -11.96 8.03 2.78
N GLY A 26 -11.88 9.11 3.57
CA GLY A 26 -10.71 9.40 4.39
C GLY A 26 -10.34 8.25 5.33
N SER A 27 -11.31 7.75 6.10
CA SER A 27 -11.07 6.67 7.07
C SER A 27 -10.64 5.36 6.42
N ARG A 28 -11.18 5.01 5.25
CA ARG A 28 -10.77 3.79 4.53
C ARG A 28 -9.34 3.90 4.00
N PHE A 29 -8.99 5.02 3.37
CA PHE A 29 -7.63 5.24 2.87
C PHE A 29 -6.62 5.28 4.01
N GLU A 30 -6.97 5.86 5.15
CA GLU A 30 -6.12 5.85 6.34
C GLU A 30 -5.90 4.43 6.87
N MET A 31 -6.96 3.64 7.04
CA MET A 31 -6.86 2.24 7.48
C MET A 31 -5.97 1.41 6.56
N PHE A 32 -6.10 1.60 5.24
CA PHE A 32 -5.24 0.94 4.26
C PHE A 32 -3.77 1.33 4.44
N ARG A 33 -3.48 2.64 4.51
CA ARG A 33 -2.09 3.14 4.65
C ARG A 33 -1.45 2.66 5.94
N ARG A 34 -2.16 2.67 7.07
CA ARG A 34 -1.68 2.14 8.35
C ARG A 34 -1.41 0.64 8.27
N SER A 35 -2.30 -0.12 7.62
CA SER A 35 -2.14 -1.56 7.44
C SER A 35 -0.96 -1.90 6.53
N LEU A 36 -0.79 -1.17 5.43
CA LEU A 36 0.36 -1.29 4.52
C LEU A 36 1.67 -0.99 5.25
N ALA A 37 1.73 0.14 5.97
CA ALA A 37 2.91 0.52 6.76
C ALA A 37 3.25 -0.52 7.84
N ASN A 38 2.24 -1.12 8.49
CA ASN A 38 2.46 -2.16 9.48
C ASN A 38 3.05 -3.44 8.86
N VAL A 39 2.55 -3.87 7.70
CA VAL A 39 3.11 -5.03 6.98
C VAL A 39 4.55 -4.78 6.57
N LEU A 40 4.83 -3.63 5.95
CA LEU A 40 6.19 -3.25 5.53
C LEU A 40 7.12 -3.08 6.74
N GLY A 41 6.64 -2.46 7.82
CA GLY A 41 7.39 -2.30 9.07
C GLY A 41 7.80 -3.64 9.67
N ARG A 42 6.92 -4.65 9.64
CA ARG A 42 7.26 -6.02 10.07
C ARG A 42 8.30 -6.69 9.18
N GLN A 43 8.26 -6.45 7.86
CA GLN A 43 9.28 -6.97 6.94
C GLN A 43 10.65 -6.32 7.20
N VAL A 44 10.67 -5.02 7.44
CA VAL A 44 11.89 -4.29 7.82
C VAL A 44 12.43 -4.79 9.16
N SER A 45 11.58 -4.92 10.18
CA SER A 45 12.02 -5.38 11.51
C SER A 45 12.53 -6.82 11.53
N ARG A 46 12.12 -7.64 10.54
CA ARG A 46 12.61 -9.01 10.33
C ARG A 46 13.84 -9.08 9.41
N GLY A 47 14.35 -7.93 8.93
CA GLY A 47 15.48 -7.86 8.01
C GLY A 47 15.18 -8.36 6.60
N GLN A 48 13.91 -8.45 6.20
CA GLN A 48 13.49 -8.98 4.89
C GLN A 48 13.54 -7.91 3.79
N VAL A 49 13.38 -6.63 4.16
CA VAL A 49 13.36 -5.50 3.22
C VAL A 49 14.09 -4.31 3.86
N PRO A 50 15.01 -3.62 3.16
CA PRO A 50 15.61 -2.36 3.64
C PRO A 50 14.55 -1.28 3.85
N ILE A 51 14.74 -0.40 4.84
CA ILE A 51 13.74 0.65 5.16
C ILE A 51 13.52 1.64 4.01
N GLU A 52 14.55 1.91 3.22
CA GLU A 52 14.49 2.77 2.04
C GLU A 52 13.56 2.16 0.99
N VAL A 53 13.77 0.89 0.67
CA VAL A 53 12.93 0.13 -0.28
C VAL A 53 11.48 0.05 0.23
N ALA A 54 11.28 -0.21 1.52
CA ALA A 54 9.95 -0.27 2.11
C ALA A 54 9.22 1.09 1.99
N ARG A 55 9.92 2.21 2.14
CA ARG A 55 9.35 3.55 1.95
C ARG A 55 8.94 3.80 0.50
N ASP A 56 9.76 3.37 -0.45
CA ASP A 56 9.44 3.51 -1.87
C ASP A 56 8.25 2.64 -2.26
N VAL A 57 8.18 1.39 -1.80
CA VAL A 57 7.01 0.52 -2.00
C VAL A 57 5.74 1.12 -1.36
N ALA A 58 5.86 1.73 -0.18
CA ALA A 58 4.72 2.39 0.46
C ALA A 58 4.20 3.57 -0.38
N ARG A 59 5.09 4.39 -0.95
CA ARG A 59 4.73 5.51 -1.84
C ARG A 59 4.07 5.00 -3.12
N GLU A 60 4.71 4.01 -3.74
CA GLU A 60 4.27 3.40 -4.99
C GLU A 60 2.84 2.88 -4.88
N VAL A 61 2.58 2.02 -3.89
CA VAL A 61 1.28 1.36 -3.72
C VAL A 61 0.20 2.32 -3.20
N ALA A 62 0.56 3.33 -2.42
CA ALA A 62 -0.40 4.27 -1.85
C ALA A 62 -0.79 5.43 -2.78
N TYR A 63 -0.02 5.70 -3.84
CA TYR A 63 -0.25 6.85 -4.71
C TYR A 63 0.20 6.65 -6.17
N ASP A 64 1.49 6.44 -6.42
CA ASP A 64 2.06 6.53 -7.78
C ASP A 64 1.45 5.47 -8.72
N ARG A 65 1.34 4.23 -8.24
CA ARG A 65 0.79 3.11 -9.00
C ARG A 65 -0.70 3.24 -9.28
N PRO A 66 -1.59 3.53 -8.31
CA PRO A 66 -2.98 3.87 -8.62
C PRO A 66 -3.11 4.96 -9.67
N ARG A 67 -2.31 6.02 -9.57
CA ARG A 67 -2.34 7.14 -10.51
C ARG A 67 -2.01 6.68 -11.94
N GLU A 68 -0.93 5.89 -12.08
CA GLU A 68 -0.51 5.34 -13.37
C GLU A 68 -1.54 4.36 -13.96
N VAL A 69 -2.04 3.43 -13.16
CA VAL A 69 -2.94 2.35 -13.61
C VAL A 69 -4.32 2.88 -14.00
N TYR A 70 -4.83 3.88 -13.29
CA TYR A 70 -6.17 4.42 -13.51
C TYR A 70 -6.19 5.72 -14.34
N GLY A 71 -5.03 6.27 -14.69
CA GLY A 71 -4.90 7.38 -15.64
C GLY A 71 -5.35 8.75 -15.10
N PHE A 72 -5.06 9.03 -13.82
CA PHE A 72 -5.37 10.33 -13.18
C PHE A 72 -4.15 11.23 -13.04
#